data_AF-A0A645I8V1-F1
#
_entry.id   AF-A0A645I8V1-F1
#
_cell.length_a   1.000
_cell.length_b   1.000
_cell.length_c   1.000
_cell.angle_alpha   90.00
_cell.angle_beta   90.00
_cell.angle_gamma   90.00
#
_symmetry.space_group_name_H-M   'P 1'
#
loop_
_entity.id
_entity.type
_entity.pdbx_description
1 polymer ?
#
loop_
_entity_poly.entity_id
_entity_poly.type
_entity_poly.pdbx_seq_one_letter_code
_entity_poly.pdbx_strand_id
1 'polypeptide(L)'
;MIPDVTFRLAKENAQMALFSPYDVERLYGKPFGDIAISERYDELVADERVRKKYINARDFFQTLAEIQFESGYPYIMYEDTVNRANPIAGRINMSNLCSEILQVNSASTYEENLDYAQTGHDISCNLGSLNIAHTMDSPDIGRTVETAIRGLTAVSDMSHIHSVPSIAAGNAASHY
;
A
#
# COMPACT_ATOMS: atom_id res chain seq x y z
N MET A 1 1.99 -7.29 -3.43
CA MET A 1 0.61 -6.86 -3.69
C MET A 1 0.03 -7.75 -4.77
N ILE A 2 -1.23 -8.16 -4.62
CA ILE A 2 -1.91 -9.03 -5.59
C ILE A 2 -3.32 -8.46 -5.84
N PRO A 3 -3.65 -8.04 -7.06
CA PRO A 3 -4.99 -7.58 -7.43
C PRO A 3 -5.95 -8.76 -7.69
N ASP A 4 -7.25 -8.51 -7.64
CA ASP A 4 -8.33 -9.50 -7.85
C ASP A 4 -8.20 -10.18 -9.23
N VAL A 5 -7.77 -9.43 -10.25
CA VAL A 5 -7.61 -9.97 -11.61
C VAL A 5 -6.62 -11.15 -11.65
N THR A 6 -5.59 -11.16 -10.83
CA THR A 6 -4.62 -12.26 -10.74
C THR A 6 -5.31 -13.56 -10.26
N PHE A 7 -6.24 -13.46 -9.32
CA PHE A 7 -7.03 -14.62 -8.86
C PHE A 7 -8.01 -15.12 -9.92
N ARG A 8 -8.69 -14.21 -10.64
CA ARG A 8 -9.56 -14.57 -11.78
C ARG A 8 -8.78 -15.39 -12.82
N LEU A 9 -7.60 -14.91 -13.20
CA LEU A 9 -6.74 -15.58 -14.18
C LEU A 9 -6.27 -16.96 -13.68
N ALA A 10 -5.86 -17.06 -12.41
CA ALA A 10 -5.45 -18.34 -11.83
C ALA A 10 -6.60 -19.35 -11.78
N LYS A 11 -7.82 -18.91 -11.42
CA LYS A 11 -9.02 -19.77 -11.42
C LYS A 11 -9.25 -20.39 -12.80
N GLU A 12 -9.12 -19.58 -13.85
CA GLU A 12 -9.34 -19.97 -15.25
C GLU A 12 -8.13 -20.68 -15.89
N ASN A 13 -7.02 -20.86 -15.17
CA ASN A 13 -5.75 -21.35 -15.72
C ASN A 13 -5.20 -20.48 -16.87
N ALA A 14 -5.45 -19.18 -16.82
CA ALA A 14 -5.07 -18.23 -17.85
C ALA A 14 -3.64 -17.70 -17.67
N GLN A 15 -3.14 -17.04 -18.70
CA GLN A 15 -1.88 -16.29 -18.65
C GLN A 15 -2.08 -14.94 -17.95
N MET A 16 -1.16 -14.59 -17.06
CA MET A 16 -1.05 -13.27 -16.44
C MET A 16 -0.10 -12.39 -17.23
N ALA A 17 -0.58 -11.22 -17.62
CA ALA A 17 0.21 -10.19 -18.28
C ALA A 17 0.97 -9.35 -17.24
N LEU A 18 2.27 -9.21 -17.46
CA LEU A 18 3.16 -8.32 -16.73
C LEU A 18 3.43 -7.10 -17.62
N PHE A 19 2.99 -5.92 -17.17
CA PHE A 19 3.11 -4.69 -17.94
C PHE A 19 4.42 -3.96 -17.61
N SER A 20 5.00 -3.30 -18.60
CA SER A 20 6.21 -2.47 -18.47
C SER A 20 5.87 -1.15 -17.74
N PRO A 21 6.42 -0.89 -16.52
CA PRO A 21 6.12 0.34 -15.79
C PRO A 21 6.49 1.61 -16.57
N TYR A 22 7.60 1.58 -17.31
CA TYR A 22 8.05 2.67 -18.17
C TYR A 22 7.01 3.03 -19.25
N ASP A 23 6.43 2.03 -19.92
CA ASP A 23 5.45 2.28 -20.98
C ASP A 23 4.13 2.77 -20.39
N VAL A 24 3.73 2.22 -19.24
CA VAL A 24 2.55 2.70 -18.50
C VAL A 24 2.70 4.17 -18.14
N GLU A 25 3.81 4.57 -17.54
CA GLU A 25 4.03 5.95 -17.13
C GLU A 25 4.05 6.90 -18.33
N ARG A 26 4.78 6.53 -19.39
CA ARG A 26 4.88 7.34 -20.61
C ARG A 26 3.53 7.52 -21.34
N LEU A 27 2.68 6.49 -21.35
CA LEU A 27 1.41 6.50 -22.11
C LEU A 27 0.22 6.99 -21.29
N TYR A 28 0.20 6.73 -19.98
CA TYR A 28 -0.94 6.99 -19.09
C TYR A 28 -0.67 8.13 -18.10
N GLY A 29 0.55 8.69 -18.10
CA GLY A 29 0.93 9.85 -17.29
C GLY A 29 0.95 9.60 -15.78
N LYS A 30 0.97 8.33 -15.36
CA LYS A 30 1.02 7.91 -13.96
C LYS A 30 1.98 6.75 -13.77
N PRO A 31 2.77 6.73 -12.68
CA PRO A 31 3.57 5.57 -12.32
C PRO A 31 2.71 4.31 -12.21
N PHE A 32 3.31 3.15 -12.44
CA PHE A 32 2.61 1.86 -12.40
C PHE A 32 1.92 1.60 -11.05
N GLY A 33 2.53 2.02 -9.94
CA GLY A 33 1.96 1.87 -8.59
C GLY A 33 0.70 2.70 -8.34
N ASP A 34 0.40 3.68 -9.19
CA ASP A 34 -0.69 4.65 -9.00
C ASP A 34 -1.88 4.41 -9.94
N ILE A 35 -1.85 3.31 -10.71
CA ILE A 35 -2.94 2.89 -11.58
C ILE A 35 -3.67 1.67 -11.01
N ALA A 36 -4.97 1.57 -11.27
CA ALA A 36 -5.79 0.43 -10.87
C ALA A 36 -5.62 -0.72 -11.87
N ILE A 37 -4.79 -1.70 -11.55
CA ILE A 37 -4.46 -2.80 -12.48
C ILE A 37 -5.70 -3.63 -12.83
N SER A 38 -6.53 -4.01 -11.86
CA SER A 38 -7.74 -4.80 -12.14
C SER A 38 -8.71 -4.07 -13.06
N GLU A 39 -8.91 -2.76 -12.86
CA GLU A 39 -9.85 -1.96 -13.66
C GLU A 39 -9.35 -1.76 -15.09
N ARG A 40 -8.03 -1.66 -15.27
CA ARG A 40 -7.40 -1.36 -16.57
C ARG A 40 -6.78 -2.59 -17.23
N TYR A 41 -6.96 -3.78 -16.67
CA TYR A 41 -6.23 -4.96 -17.13
C TYR A 41 -6.46 -5.24 -18.62
N ASP A 42 -7.73 -5.27 -19.05
CA ASP A 42 -8.08 -5.57 -20.44
C ASP A 42 -7.66 -4.43 -21.39
N GLU A 43 -7.75 -3.16 -20.94
CA GLU A 43 -7.25 -1.98 -21.66
C GLU A 43 -5.73 -2.08 -21.90
N LEU A 44 -4.97 -2.35 -20.84
CA LEU A 44 -3.52 -2.48 -20.91
C LEU A 44 -3.10 -3.69 -21.74
N VAL A 45 -3.83 -4.82 -21.67
CA VAL A 45 -3.60 -5.99 -22.52
C VAL A 45 -3.81 -5.65 -23.99
N ALA A 46 -4.85 -4.90 -24.34
CA ALA A 46 -5.17 -4.53 -25.71
C ALA A 46 -4.22 -3.48 -26.32
N ASP A 47 -3.61 -2.60 -25.51
CA ASP A 47 -2.76 -1.52 -26.01
C ASP A 47 -1.38 -2.02 -26.46
N GLU A 48 -1.20 -2.34 -27.74
CA GLU A 48 0.05 -2.84 -28.34
C GLU A 48 1.31 -2.00 -28.02
N ARG A 49 1.15 -0.72 -27.66
CA ARG A 49 2.25 0.17 -27.30
C ARG A 49 2.82 -0.13 -25.91
N VAL A 50 2.06 -0.80 -25.04
CA VAL A 50 2.51 -1.27 -23.73
C VAL A 50 3.21 -2.61 -23.90
N ARG A 51 4.52 -2.66 -23.61
CA ARG A 51 5.25 -3.92 -23.62
C ARG A 51 4.74 -4.85 -22.52
N LYS A 52 4.51 -6.12 -22.87
CA LYS A 52 4.01 -7.17 -21.96
C LYS A 52 4.92 -8.39 -21.94
N LYS A 53 4.94 -9.07 -20.81
CA LYS A 53 5.38 -10.47 -20.71
C LYS A 53 4.22 -11.29 -20.15
N TYR A 54 4.22 -12.59 -20.41
CA TYR A 54 3.17 -13.49 -19.94
C TYR A 54 3.78 -14.62 -19.10
N ILE A 55 3.11 -14.94 -18.01
CA ILE A 55 3.40 -16.11 -17.15
C ILE A 55 2.10 -16.83 -16.82
N ASN A 56 2.15 -18.12 -16.49
CA ASN A 56 0.95 -18.82 -16.01
C ASN A 56 0.56 -18.30 -14.61
N ALA A 57 -0.71 -17.94 -14.43
CA ALA A 57 -1.19 -17.38 -13.16
C ALA A 57 -1.21 -18.40 -12.00
N ARG A 58 -1.43 -19.70 -12.27
CA ARG A 58 -1.35 -20.75 -11.25
C ARG A 58 0.08 -21.02 -10.84
N ASP A 59 1.01 -21.07 -11.81
CA ASP A 59 2.44 -21.27 -11.51
C ASP A 59 2.97 -20.12 -10.64
N PHE A 60 2.49 -18.89 -10.85
CA PHE A 60 2.77 -17.77 -9.97
C PHE A 60 2.37 -18.04 -8.51
N PHE A 61 1.14 -18.50 -8.26
CA PHE A 61 0.69 -18.84 -6.90
C PHE A 61 1.40 -20.08 -6.34
N GLN A 62 1.79 -21.03 -7.18
CA GLN A 62 2.58 -22.17 -6.77
C GLN A 62 3.95 -21.72 -6.25
N THR A 63 4.70 -20.95 -7.04
CA THR A 63 6.00 -20.40 -6.62
C THR A 63 5.86 -19.52 -5.38
N LEU A 64 4.78 -18.73 -5.27
CA LEU A 64 4.51 -17.91 -4.10
C LEU A 64 4.40 -18.78 -2.83
N ALA A 65 3.64 -19.87 -2.89
CA ALA A 65 3.44 -20.79 -1.77
C ALA A 65 4.72 -21.57 -1.41
N GLU A 66 5.50 -21.99 -2.41
CA GLU A 66 6.79 -22.66 -2.21
C GLU A 66 7.77 -21.76 -1.44
N ILE A 67 7.91 -20.48 -1.84
CA ILE A 67 8.79 -19.53 -1.16
C ILE A 67 8.28 -19.22 0.26
N GLN A 68 6.97 -19.08 0.44
CA GLN A 68 6.36 -18.90 1.77
C GLN A 68 6.60 -20.09 2.68
N PHE A 69 6.56 -21.31 2.14
CA PHE A 69 6.87 -22.51 2.90
C PHE A 69 8.32 -22.52 3.40
N GLU A 70 9.27 -22.07 2.58
CA GLU A 70 10.69 -22.05 2.93
C GLU A 70 11.06 -20.94 3.91
N SER A 71 10.41 -19.77 3.82
CA SER A 71 10.92 -18.54 4.43
C SER A 71 9.90 -17.70 5.20
N GLY A 72 8.60 -18.04 5.11
CA GLY A 72 7.51 -17.29 5.73
C GLY A 72 7.07 -16.02 4.98
N TYR A 73 7.80 -15.61 3.94
CA TYR A 73 7.49 -14.49 3.05
C TYR A 73 7.45 -14.98 1.59
N PRO A 74 6.85 -14.26 0.62
CA PRO A 74 6.42 -12.86 0.63
C PRO A 74 5.16 -12.58 1.44
N TYR A 75 5.04 -11.37 1.99
CA TYR A 75 3.77 -10.86 2.49
C TYR A 75 2.79 -10.62 1.33
N ILE A 76 1.50 -10.80 1.62
CA ILE A 76 0.42 -10.59 0.65
C ILE A 76 -0.42 -9.40 1.11
N MET A 77 -0.61 -8.45 0.19
CA MET A 77 -1.57 -7.37 0.33
C MET A 77 -2.54 -7.46 -0.84
N TYR A 78 -3.83 -7.64 -0.53
CA TYR A 78 -4.90 -7.71 -1.52
C TYR A 78 -5.29 -6.32 -1.97
N GLU A 79 -4.68 -5.85 -3.06
CA GLU A 79 -4.73 -4.45 -3.50
C GLU A 79 -6.16 -3.93 -3.64
N ASP A 80 -7.04 -4.68 -4.32
CA ASP A 80 -8.40 -4.23 -4.60
C ASP A 80 -9.31 -4.28 -3.36
N THR A 81 -9.09 -5.23 -2.45
CA THR A 81 -9.80 -5.27 -1.17
C THR A 81 -9.42 -4.06 -0.32
N VAL A 82 -8.12 -3.77 -0.22
CA VAL A 82 -7.59 -2.64 0.54
C VAL A 82 -8.11 -1.32 -0.03
N ASN A 83 -7.98 -1.09 -1.34
CA ASN A 83 -8.40 0.16 -1.96
C ASN A 83 -9.92 0.36 -1.98
N ARG A 84 -10.71 -0.71 -2.03
CA ARG A 84 -12.18 -0.63 -1.97
C ARG A 84 -12.69 -0.29 -0.57
N ALA A 85 -11.97 -0.71 0.47
CA ALA A 85 -12.28 -0.40 1.86
C ALA A 85 -11.65 0.91 2.33
N ASN A 86 -10.70 1.47 1.58
CA ASN A 86 -10.01 2.70 1.92
C ASN A 86 -10.96 3.91 1.89
N PRO A 87 -11.17 4.62 3.01
CA PRO A 87 -12.01 5.81 3.05
C PRO A 87 -11.31 7.08 2.55
N ILE A 88 -9.99 7.04 2.33
CA ILE A 88 -9.18 8.21 1.99
C ILE A 88 -8.97 8.31 0.47
N ALA A 89 -9.09 9.52 -0.07
CA ALA A 89 -8.82 9.77 -1.48
C ALA A 89 -7.36 9.42 -1.84
N GLY A 90 -7.20 8.62 -2.90
CA GLY A 90 -5.89 8.11 -3.33
C GLY A 90 -5.89 6.59 -3.41
N ARG A 91 -4.74 6.01 -3.74
CA ARG A 91 -4.54 4.56 -3.75
C ARG A 91 -3.50 4.16 -2.71
N ILE A 92 -3.69 2.96 -2.16
CA ILE A 92 -2.74 2.28 -1.29
C ILE A 92 -1.96 1.31 -2.18
N ASN A 93 -0.67 1.59 -2.32
CA ASN A 93 0.24 0.90 -3.25
C ASN A 93 1.42 0.21 -2.53
N MET A 94 1.39 0.12 -1.20
CA MET A 94 2.36 -0.62 -0.39
C MET A 94 1.82 -0.88 1.03
N SER A 95 2.62 -1.59 1.82
CA SER A 95 2.39 -1.86 3.24
C SER A 95 3.73 -1.81 4.00
N ASN A 96 3.69 -1.81 5.34
CA ASN A 96 4.89 -1.93 6.18
C ASN A 96 5.42 -3.38 6.30
N LEU A 97 6.50 -3.53 7.08
CA LEU A 97 7.21 -4.78 7.35
C LEU A 97 6.37 -5.86 8.03
N CYS A 98 5.34 -5.49 8.80
CA CYS A 98 4.47 -6.44 9.48
C CYS A 98 3.09 -6.59 8.80
N SER A 99 2.92 -5.97 7.63
CA SER A 99 1.74 -6.05 6.75
C SER A 99 0.41 -5.46 7.28
N GLU A 100 0.45 -4.67 8.35
CA GLU A 100 -0.72 -4.09 9.02
C GLU A 100 -1.00 -2.63 8.66
N ILE A 101 -0.01 -1.89 8.12
CA ILE A 101 -0.16 -0.47 7.78
C ILE A 101 -0.56 -0.29 6.32
N LEU A 102 -1.73 0.29 6.12
CA LEU A 102 -2.34 0.52 4.81
C LEU A 102 -2.82 1.97 4.73
N GLN A 103 -2.00 2.86 4.18
CA GLN A 103 -2.32 4.27 4.00
C GLN A 103 -1.94 4.74 2.60
N VAL A 104 -2.54 5.84 2.16
CA VAL A 104 -2.18 6.50 0.89
C VAL A 104 -0.82 7.19 1.06
N ASN A 105 -0.09 7.32 -0.04
CA ASN A 105 1.15 8.08 -0.12
C ASN A 105 1.16 8.96 -1.37
N SER A 106 2.14 9.85 -1.48
CA SER A 106 2.36 10.63 -2.70
C SER A 106 3.83 10.83 -2.96
N ALA A 107 4.23 10.77 -4.23
CA ALA A 107 5.62 10.90 -4.65
C ALA A 107 6.24 12.23 -4.21
N SER A 108 7.52 12.16 -3.83
CA SER A 108 8.41 13.33 -3.76
C SER A 108 9.18 13.46 -5.07
N THR A 109 9.56 14.68 -5.43
CA THR A 109 10.49 14.94 -6.52
C THR A 109 11.74 15.64 -6.00
N TYR A 110 12.86 15.42 -6.69
CA TYR A 110 14.17 15.85 -6.26
C TYR A 110 14.83 16.65 -7.38
N GLU A 111 15.61 17.66 -6.99
CA GLU A 111 16.56 18.34 -7.85
C GLU A 111 17.81 17.46 -8.06
N GLU A 112 18.67 17.81 -9.02
CA GLU A 112 19.90 17.04 -9.31
C GLU A 112 20.87 16.98 -8.11
N ASN A 113 20.79 17.94 -7.20
CA ASN A 113 21.61 18.00 -5.99
C ASN A 113 21.01 17.23 -4.79
N LEU A 114 19.92 16.47 -5.00
CA LEU A 114 19.13 15.74 -4.00
C LEU A 114 18.29 16.60 -3.05
N ASP A 115 18.21 17.92 -3.26
CA ASP A 115 17.23 18.74 -2.57
C ASP A 115 15.81 18.34 -3.01
N TYR A 116 14.84 18.46 -2.10
CA TYR A 116 13.45 18.23 -2.45
C TYR A 116 12.94 19.39 -3.32
N ALA A 117 12.59 19.09 -4.57
CA ALA A 117 11.86 20.02 -5.44
C ALA A 117 10.39 20.09 -5.02
N GLN A 118 9.79 18.94 -4.70
CA GLN A 118 8.47 18.81 -4.10
C GLN A 118 8.50 17.71 -3.04
N THR A 119 8.11 18.05 -1.82
CA THR A 119 7.93 17.05 -0.76
C THR A 119 6.57 16.41 -0.88
N GLY A 120 6.57 15.09 -1.11
CA GLY A 120 5.38 14.25 -1.04
C GLY A 120 5.05 13.83 0.40
N HIS A 121 4.21 12.82 0.53
CA HIS A 121 3.78 12.28 1.82
C HIS A 121 4.13 10.80 1.87
N ASP A 122 5.10 10.46 2.70
CA ASP A 122 5.43 9.08 3.06
C ASP A 122 4.82 8.74 4.42
N ILE A 123 4.79 7.44 4.74
CA ILE A 123 4.05 6.93 5.88
C ILE A 123 5.01 6.62 7.04
N SER A 124 4.79 7.26 8.19
CA SER A 124 5.22 6.76 9.50
C SER A 124 4.02 6.27 10.29
N CYS A 125 4.23 5.36 11.24
CA CYS A 125 3.16 4.87 12.10
C CYS A 125 3.61 4.80 13.56
N ASN A 126 2.74 5.24 14.45
CA ASN A 126 2.81 5.01 15.89
C ASN A 126 1.69 4.06 16.31
N LEU A 127 2.03 3.05 17.12
CA LEU A 127 1.14 1.93 17.43
C LEU A 127 0.92 1.80 18.93
N GLY A 128 -0.29 1.38 19.29
CA GLY A 128 -0.68 1.03 20.65
C GLY A 128 -1.84 0.05 20.60
N SER A 129 -1.85 -0.89 21.54
CA SER A 129 -2.87 -1.95 21.61
C SER A 129 -3.54 -1.94 22.97
N LEU A 130 -4.84 -2.21 22.97
CA LEU A 130 -5.63 -2.39 24.19
C LEU A 130 -5.71 -3.88 24.54
N ASN A 131 -5.63 -4.19 25.83
CA ASN A 131 -6.00 -5.53 26.31
C ASN A 131 -7.53 -5.66 26.29
N ILE A 132 -8.05 -6.58 25.47
CA ILE A 132 -9.49 -6.76 25.28
C ILE A 132 -10.18 -7.11 26.60
N ALA A 133 -9.65 -8.05 27.39
CA ALA A 133 -10.27 -8.49 28.63
C ALA A 133 -10.40 -7.33 29.63
N HIS A 134 -9.30 -6.62 29.91
CA HIS A 134 -9.34 -5.48 30.84
C HIS A 134 -10.20 -4.32 30.31
N THR A 135 -10.29 -4.14 28.99
CA THR A 135 -11.15 -3.11 28.39
C THR A 135 -12.63 -3.45 28.62
N MET A 136 -12.99 -4.73 28.50
CA MET A 136 -14.37 -5.21 28.72
C MET A 136 -14.76 -5.24 30.20
N ASP A 137 -13.80 -5.41 31.11
CA ASP A 137 -14.04 -5.31 32.56
C ASP A 137 -14.29 -3.86 33.02
N SER A 138 -13.96 -2.86 32.19
CA SER A 138 -14.24 -1.45 32.47
C SER A 138 -15.69 -1.10 32.10
N PRO A 139 -16.45 -0.42 32.98
CA PRO A 139 -17.79 0.05 32.66
C PRO A 139 -17.80 1.22 31.65
N ASP A 140 -16.64 1.84 31.41
CA ASP A 140 -16.48 2.98 30.49
C ASP A 140 -15.41 2.68 29.45
N ILE A 141 -15.84 1.98 28.39
CA ILE A 141 -15.01 1.71 27.21
C ILE A 141 -14.65 2.99 26.45
N GLY A 142 -15.54 3.98 26.46
CA GLY A 142 -15.37 5.25 25.74
C GLY A 142 -14.14 5.99 26.24
N ARG A 143 -13.99 6.12 27.55
CA ARG A 143 -12.80 6.75 28.15
C ARG A 143 -11.51 5.99 27.87
N THR A 144 -11.54 4.65 27.87
CA THR A 144 -10.36 3.82 27.55
C THR A 144 -9.89 4.09 26.12
N VAL A 145 -10.82 4.07 25.16
CA VAL A 145 -10.52 4.33 23.75
C VAL A 145 -10.08 5.77 23.53
N GLU A 146 -10.78 6.75 24.11
CA GLU A 146 -10.44 8.17 23.99
C GLU A 146 -9.02 8.45 24.52
N THR A 147 -8.66 7.88 25.67
CA THR A 147 -7.33 8.06 26.26
C THR A 147 -6.25 7.46 25.37
N ALA A 148 -6.49 6.28 24.79
CA ALA A 148 -5.55 5.65 23.87
C ALA A 148 -5.36 6.48 22.59
N ILE A 149 -6.45 6.97 22.00
CA ILE A 149 -6.40 7.85 20.82
C ILE A 149 -5.61 9.12 21.14
N ARG A 150 -5.93 9.83 22.24
CA ARG A 150 -5.19 11.03 22.65
C ARG A 150 -3.70 10.75 22.87
N GLY A 151 -3.36 9.63 23.50
CA GLY A 151 -1.97 9.23 23.70
C GLY A 151 -1.23 8.99 22.39
N LEU A 152 -1.86 8.29 21.43
CA LEU A 152 -1.29 8.04 20.11
C LEU A 152 -1.21 9.33 19.26
N THR A 153 -2.22 10.20 19.30
CA THR A 153 -2.17 11.52 18.65
C THR A 153 -0.99 12.33 19.19
N ALA A 154 -0.78 12.36 20.51
CA ALA A 154 0.35 13.08 21.10
C ALA A 154 1.71 12.53 20.64
N VAL A 155 1.86 11.21 20.45
CA VAL A 155 3.10 10.64 19.89
C VAL A 155 3.35 11.15 18.47
N SER A 156 2.30 11.25 17.65
CA SER A 156 2.40 11.85 16.33
C SER A 156 2.77 13.34 16.39
N ASP A 157 2.10 14.12 17.24
CA ASP A 157 2.34 15.56 17.41
C ASP A 157 3.79 15.87 17.82
N MET A 158 4.38 15.00 18.65
CA MET A 158 5.77 15.15 19.10
C MET A 158 6.79 14.68 18.06
N SER A 159 6.37 13.93 17.04
CA SER A 159 7.27 13.28 16.07
C SER A 159 7.67 14.21 14.92
N HIS A 160 8.97 14.51 14.83
CA HIS A 160 9.55 15.35 13.78
C HIS A 160 10.80 14.70 13.18
N ILE A 161 10.61 13.85 12.17
CA ILE A 161 11.70 13.06 11.55
C ILE A 161 12.44 13.91 10.51
N HIS A 162 13.28 14.83 10.97
CA HIS A 162 13.95 15.82 10.11
C HIS A 162 14.84 15.24 9.01
N SER A 163 15.35 14.01 9.19
CA SER A 163 16.20 13.34 8.20
C SER A 163 15.45 12.87 6.95
N VAL A 164 14.11 12.77 7.01
CA VAL A 164 13.28 12.32 5.88
C VAL A 164 12.07 13.27 5.76
N PRO A 165 12.20 14.38 5.02
CA PRO A 165 11.17 15.41 4.91
C PRO A 165 9.77 14.90 4.53
N SER A 166 9.66 13.91 3.65
CA SER A 166 8.38 13.32 3.24
C SER A 166 7.67 12.55 4.36
N ILE A 167 8.42 11.92 5.27
CA ILE A 167 7.87 11.26 6.48
C ILE A 167 7.35 12.31 7.45
N ALA A 168 8.13 13.37 7.70
CA ALA A 168 7.71 14.46 8.58
C ALA A 168 6.46 15.17 8.02
N ALA A 169 6.43 15.43 6.71
CA ALA A 169 5.28 16.02 6.02
C ALA A 169 4.05 15.09 6.09
N GLY A 170 4.21 13.80 5.82
CA GLY A 170 3.13 12.82 5.87
C GLY A 170 2.50 12.69 7.27
N ASN A 171 3.34 12.62 8.31
CA ASN A 171 2.86 12.63 9.71
C ASN A 171 2.08 13.93 10.00
N ALA A 172 2.66 15.10 9.74
CA ALA A 172 2.00 16.38 10.03
C ALA A 172 0.67 16.58 9.27
N ALA A 173 0.53 15.96 8.09
CA ALA A 173 -0.61 16.15 7.21
C ALA A 173 -1.71 15.09 7.32
N SER A 174 -1.63 14.11 8.23
CA SER A 174 -2.56 12.97 8.27
C SER A 174 -3.43 12.85 9.52
N HIS A 175 -3.29 13.76 10.50
CA HIS A 175 -3.90 13.62 11.83
C HIS A 175 -4.81 14.78 12.26
N TYR A 176 -5.43 15.48 11.31
CA TYR A 176 -6.41 16.55 11.56
C TYR A 176 -7.88 16.13 11.36
#